data_AF-A0A6T7ZG78-F1
#
_entry.id   AF-A0A6T7ZG78-F1
#
_cell.length_a   1.000
_cell.length_b   1.000
_cell.length_c   1.000
_cell.angle_alpha   90.00
_cell.angle_beta   90.00
_cell.angle_gamma   90.00
#
_symmetry.space_group_name_H-M   'P 1'
#
loop_
_entity.id
_entity.type
_entity.pdbx_description
1 polymer ?
#
loop_
_entity_poly.entity_id
_entity_poly.type
_entity_poly.pdbx_seq_one_letter_code
_entity_poly.pdbx_strand_id
1 'polypeptide(L)'
;MIGVYQNLTTRAAGLGLHVSKVVFRGYMAPQRLQKMHDDAIERRTKLVLERESELQEQKLKDDRLAKEEEREKVKRQMERAQAEHTAQMKRERFTADMTEQRETAEQKAWLQAAANEAELAHLQATRERLGLQGADMAQILVARTQGAPAKLIQITRGVPDSAVQINETA
;
A
#
# COMPACT_ATOMS: atom_id res chain seq x y z
N MET A 1 -8.37 58.00 67.39
CA MET A 1 -8.36 56.80 66.52
C MET A 1 -7.11 56.71 65.61
N ILE A 2 -5.97 57.31 65.98
CA ILE A 2 -4.74 57.38 65.13
C ILE A 2 -3.74 56.26 65.45
N GLY A 3 -3.76 55.70 66.67
CA GLY A 3 -2.80 54.65 67.07
C GLY A 3 -3.05 53.25 66.49
N VAL A 4 -4.27 52.96 65.98
CA VAL A 4 -4.64 51.60 65.55
C VAL A 4 -3.97 51.21 64.22
N TYR A 5 -3.90 52.15 63.27
CA TYR A 5 -3.26 51.90 61.96
C TYR A 5 -1.75 51.68 62.11
N GLN A 6 -1.07 52.52 62.91
CA GLN A 6 0.36 52.36 63.15
C GLN A 6 0.66 51.01 63.81
N ASN A 7 -0.12 50.61 64.82
CA ASN A 7 0.05 49.31 65.48
C ASN A 7 -0.17 48.12 64.51
N LEU A 8 -1.14 48.20 63.60
CA LEU A 8 -1.39 47.16 62.61
C LEU A 8 -0.22 47.04 61.61
N THR A 9 0.24 48.16 61.07
CA THR A 9 1.34 48.19 60.08
C THR A 9 2.64 47.67 60.69
N THR A 10 2.96 48.06 61.93
CA THR A 10 4.14 47.55 62.64
C THR A 10 4.06 46.05 62.89
N ARG A 11 2.88 45.53 63.26
CA ARG A 11 2.69 44.07 63.46
C ARG A 11 2.74 43.27 62.16
N ALA A 12 2.14 43.79 61.09
CA ALA A 12 2.16 43.14 59.78
C ALA A 12 3.57 43.09 59.18
N ALA A 13 4.36 44.16 59.36
CA ALA A 13 5.76 44.18 58.96
C ALA A 13 6.60 43.11 59.68
N GLY A 14 6.33 42.85 60.96
CA GLY A 14 6.98 41.77 61.71
C GLY A 14 6.65 40.35 61.21
N LEU A 15 5.57 40.20 60.44
CA LEU A 15 5.16 38.94 59.80
C LEU A 15 5.53 38.88 58.31
N GLY A 16 6.25 39.88 57.79
CA GLY A 16 6.63 39.97 56.37
C GLY A 16 5.48 40.36 55.43
N LEU A 17 4.34 40.82 55.96
CA LEU A 17 3.18 41.23 55.18
C LEU A 17 3.18 42.75 54.98
N HIS A 18 3.04 43.20 53.73
CA HIS A 18 2.92 44.63 53.40
C HIS A 18 1.45 45.04 53.32
N VAL A 19 1.04 45.98 54.17
CA VAL A 19 -0.34 46.48 54.21
C VAL A 19 -0.48 47.66 53.24
N SER A 20 -0.92 47.37 52.00
CA SER A 20 -1.03 48.40 50.96
C SER A 20 -2.19 49.39 51.16
N LYS A 21 -3.32 48.93 51.73
CA LYS A 21 -4.50 49.78 51.95
C LYS A 21 -5.32 49.24 53.12
N VAL A 22 -5.62 50.09 54.09
CA VAL A 22 -6.56 49.79 55.18
C VAL A 22 -7.82 50.62 54.95
N VAL A 23 -8.97 49.97 54.83
CA VAL A 23 -10.26 50.65 54.66
C VAL A 23 -11.07 50.44 55.94
N PHE A 24 -11.31 51.52 56.67
CA PHE A 24 -12.07 51.50 57.92
C PHE A 24 -13.57 51.39 57.60
N ARG A 25 -14.23 50.28 57.98
CA ARG A 25 -15.70 50.17 57.98
C ARG A 25 -16.24 50.72 59.31
N GLY A 26 -16.19 52.03 59.50
CA GLY A 26 -16.75 52.70 60.68
C GLY A 26 -17.73 53.80 60.25
N TYR A 27 -19.00 53.61 60.60
CA TYR A 27 -20.19 54.42 60.26
C TYR A 27 -20.54 54.50 58.77
N MET A 28 -21.76 54.06 58.46
CA MET A 28 -22.37 53.89 57.13
C MET A 28 -21.74 54.75 56.03
N ALA A 29 -21.01 54.11 55.12
CA ALA A 29 -20.78 54.70 53.82
C ALA A 29 -22.15 55.01 53.19
N PRO A 30 -22.33 56.15 52.50
CA PRO A 30 -23.58 56.44 51.82
C PRO A 30 -23.99 55.24 50.99
N GLN A 31 -25.24 54.78 51.10
CA GLN A 31 -25.73 53.54 50.49
C GLN A 31 -25.35 53.40 49.00
N ARG A 32 -25.24 54.54 48.30
CA ARG A 32 -24.79 54.66 46.91
C ARG A 32 -23.36 54.18 46.69
N LEU A 33 -22.42 54.54 47.56
CA LEU A 33 -21.01 54.15 47.42
C LEU A 33 -20.81 52.67 47.73
N GLN A 34 -21.54 52.15 48.73
CA GLN A 34 -21.50 50.72 49.06
C GLN A 34 -22.04 49.88 47.90
N LYS A 35 -23.19 50.25 47.33
CA LYS A 35 -23.75 49.60 46.16
C LYS A 35 -22.80 49.65 44.96
N MET A 36 -22.14 50.79 44.71
CA MET A 36 -21.15 50.90 43.63
C MET A 36 -19.97 49.93 43.82
N HIS A 37 -19.52 49.71 45.06
CA HIS A 37 -18.46 48.75 45.34
C HIS A 37 -18.91 47.31 45.19
N ASP A 38 -20.11 46.97 45.66
CA ASP A 38 -20.66 45.63 45.52
C ASP A 38 -20.87 45.29 44.02
N ASP A 39 -21.42 46.22 43.24
CA ASP A 39 -21.56 46.09 41.79
C ASP A 39 -20.20 45.93 41.09
N ALA A 40 -19.17 46.65 41.54
CA ALA A 40 -17.83 46.55 40.96
C ALA A 40 -17.15 45.21 41.29
N ILE A 41 -17.35 44.70 42.50
CA ILE A 41 -16.86 43.38 42.92
C ILE A 41 -17.56 42.30 42.11
N GLU A 42 -18.88 42.36 41.98
CA GLU A 42 -19.68 41.40 41.21
C GLU A 42 -19.28 41.38 39.73
N ARG A 43 -19.07 42.55 39.11
CA ARG A 43 -18.58 42.62 37.72
C ARG A 43 -17.20 42.02 37.60
N ARG A 44 -16.30 42.28 38.55
CA ARG A 44 -14.94 41.73 38.54
C ARG A 44 -14.96 40.21 38.68
N THR A 45 -15.74 39.66 39.62
CA THR A 45 -15.84 38.21 39.80
C THR A 45 -16.47 37.55 38.59
N LYS A 46 -17.52 38.16 38.01
CA LYS A 46 -18.12 37.69 36.77
C LYS A 46 -17.11 37.62 35.62
N LEU A 47 -16.33 38.68 35.40
CA LEU A 47 -15.30 38.70 34.36
C LEU A 47 -14.19 37.66 34.59
N VAL A 48 -13.84 37.40 35.86
CA VAL A 48 -12.85 36.35 36.19
C VAL A 48 -13.42 34.96 35.87
N LEU A 49 -14.67 34.68 36.26
CA LEU A 49 -15.33 33.41 35.98
C LEU A 49 -15.54 33.19 34.48
N GLU A 50 -15.92 34.22 33.73
CA GLU A 50 -16.05 34.15 32.27
C GLU A 50 -14.71 33.83 31.62
N ARG A 51 -13.63 34.51 32.01
CA ARG A 51 -12.28 34.21 31.54
C ARG A 51 -11.85 32.79 31.88
N GLU A 52 -12.09 32.33 33.11
CA GLU A 52 -11.73 30.96 33.51
C GLU A 52 -12.52 29.92 32.71
N SER A 53 -13.80 30.16 32.46
CA SER A 53 -14.64 29.31 31.62
C SER A 53 -14.14 29.25 30.17
N GLU A 54 -13.80 30.40 29.57
CA GLU A 54 -13.24 30.46 28.22
C GLU A 54 -11.92 29.71 28.11
N LEU A 55 -11.02 29.88 29.09
CA LEU A 55 -9.75 29.16 29.15
C LEU A 55 -9.96 27.65 29.31
N GLN A 56 -10.92 27.24 30.12
CA GLN A 56 -11.25 25.82 30.30
C GLN A 56 -11.83 25.23 29.02
N GLU A 57 -12.70 25.96 28.32
CA GLU A 57 -13.25 25.52 27.03
C GLU A 57 -12.16 25.40 25.96
N GLN A 58 -11.23 26.36 25.88
CA GLN A 58 -10.09 26.30 24.98
C GLN A 58 -9.20 25.09 25.27
N LYS A 59 -8.84 24.86 26.53
CA LYS A 59 -8.05 23.68 26.94
C LYS A 59 -8.75 22.37 26.55
N LEU A 60 -10.06 22.28 26.76
CA LEU A 60 -10.82 21.09 26.37
C LEU A 60 -10.84 20.89 24.85
N LYS A 61 -10.86 21.95 24.05
CA LYS A 61 -10.76 21.87 22.58
C LYS A 61 -9.37 21.40 22.16
N ASP A 62 -8.32 21.96 22.74
CA ASP A 62 -6.94 21.58 22.45
C ASP A 62 -6.67 20.11 22.83
N ASP A 63 -7.14 19.68 24.01
CA ASP A 63 -7.01 18.29 24.47
C ASP A 63 -7.75 17.30 23.56
N ARG A 64 -8.92 17.69 23.04
CA ARG A 64 -9.67 16.86 22.07
C ARG A 64 -8.91 16.77 20.75
N LEU A 65 -8.44 17.90 20.22
CA LEU A 65 -7.69 17.94 18.98
C LEU A 65 -6.39 17.12 19.08
N ALA A 66 -5.64 17.26 20.18
CA ALA A 66 -4.43 16.48 20.42
C ALA A 66 -4.71 14.96 20.42
N LYS A 67 -5.78 14.53 21.09
CA LYS A 67 -6.20 13.11 21.09
C LYS A 67 -6.64 12.62 19.71
N GLU A 68 -7.33 13.45 18.93
CA GLU A 68 -7.70 13.14 17.55
C GLU A 68 -6.46 13.00 16.67
N GLU A 69 -5.49 13.91 16.79
CA GLU A 69 -4.23 13.81 16.06
C GLU A 69 -3.45 12.55 16.41
N GLU A 70 -3.38 12.17 17.68
CA GLU A 70 -2.74 10.93 18.12
C GLU A 70 -3.43 9.70 17.51
N ARG A 71 -4.77 9.66 17.54
CA ARG A 71 -5.54 8.57 16.92
C ARG A 71 -5.28 8.49 15.42
N GLU A 72 -5.28 9.62 14.72
CA GLU A 72 -5.01 9.67 13.29
C GLU A 72 -3.55 9.30 12.97
N LYS A 73 -2.58 9.65 13.82
CA LYS A 73 -1.18 9.20 13.67
C LYS A 73 -1.09 7.68 13.77
N VAL A 74 -1.71 7.08 14.79
CA VAL A 74 -1.73 5.62 14.97
C VAL A 74 -2.44 4.95 13.79
N LYS A 75 -3.59 5.47 13.37
CA LYS A 75 -4.33 4.95 12.20
C LYS A 75 -3.49 4.98 10.93
N ARG A 76 -2.84 6.11 10.62
CA ARG A 76 -1.94 6.22 9.45
C ARG A 76 -0.75 5.27 9.52
N GLN A 77 -0.19 5.03 10.72
CA GLN A 77 0.89 4.07 10.90
C GLN A 77 0.41 2.63 10.63
N MET A 78 -0.77 2.27 11.17
CA MET A 78 -1.37 0.96 10.91
C MET A 78 -1.69 0.75 9.43
N GLU A 79 -2.28 1.75 8.77
CA GLU A 79 -2.58 1.70 7.32
C GLU A 79 -1.32 1.55 6.48
N ARG A 80 -0.23 2.26 6.81
CA ARG A 80 1.07 2.11 6.14
C ARG A 80 1.64 0.72 6.34
N ALA A 81 1.68 0.23 7.59
CA ALA A 81 2.18 -1.11 7.89
C ALA A 81 1.36 -2.20 7.17
N GLN A 82 0.04 -2.03 7.10
CA GLN A 82 -0.83 -2.95 6.37
C GLN A 82 -0.58 -2.89 4.87
N ALA A 83 -0.46 -1.70 4.29
CA ALA A 83 -0.14 -1.52 2.88
C ALA A 83 1.23 -2.15 2.53
N GLU A 84 2.25 -1.92 3.33
CA GLU A 84 3.59 -2.50 3.18
C GLU A 84 3.54 -4.03 3.25
N HIS A 85 2.87 -4.60 4.27
CA HIS A 85 2.71 -6.04 4.39
C HIS A 85 1.96 -6.63 3.18
N THR A 86 0.86 -6.02 2.73
CA THR A 86 0.15 -6.52 1.54
C THR A 86 1.00 -6.42 0.26
N ALA A 87 1.81 -5.37 0.12
CA ALA A 87 2.73 -5.23 -1.01
C ALA A 87 3.83 -6.30 -0.96
N GLN A 88 4.37 -6.59 0.22
CA GLN A 88 5.36 -7.65 0.42
C GLN A 88 4.78 -9.02 0.06
N MET A 89 3.62 -9.37 0.60
CA MET A 89 2.94 -10.63 0.28
C MET A 89 2.68 -10.80 -1.22
N LYS A 90 2.30 -9.72 -1.92
CA LYS A 90 2.12 -9.75 -3.38
C LYS A 90 3.43 -9.97 -4.13
N ARG A 91 4.53 -9.33 -3.69
CA ARG A 91 5.86 -9.54 -4.27
C ARG A 91 6.33 -10.97 -4.09
N GLU A 92 6.21 -11.50 -2.88
CA GLU A 92 6.61 -12.88 -2.56
C GLU A 92 5.82 -13.91 -3.38
N ARG A 93 4.50 -13.73 -3.49
CA ARG A 93 3.66 -14.57 -4.36
C ARG A 93 4.09 -14.49 -5.82
N PHE A 94 4.25 -13.29 -6.35
CA PHE A 94 4.68 -13.12 -7.73
C PHE A 94 6.05 -13.75 -8.01
N THR A 95 7.01 -13.61 -7.07
CA THR A 95 8.32 -14.26 -7.21
C THR A 95 8.20 -15.78 -7.17
N ALA A 96 7.36 -16.34 -6.30
CA ALA A 96 7.13 -17.77 -6.23
C ALA A 96 6.48 -18.32 -7.51
N ASP A 97 5.45 -17.64 -8.02
CA ASP A 97 4.79 -17.99 -9.27
C ASP A 97 5.79 -17.95 -10.44
N MET A 98 6.71 -16.98 -10.45
CA MET A 98 7.72 -16.87 -11.49
C MET A 98 8.78 -17.97 -11.42
N THR A 99 9.20 -18.36 -10.22
CA THR A 99 10.10 -19.51 -10.06
C THR A 99 9.43 -20.80 -10.50
N GLU A 100 8.17 -21.03 -10.15
CA GLU A 100 7.42 -22.22 -10.57
C GLU A 100 7.24 -22.29 -12.10
N GLN A 101 6.89 -21.16 -12.73
CA GLN A 101 6.77 -21.08 -14.18
C GLN A 101 8.11 -21.36 -14.88
N ARG A 102 9.22 -20.87 -14.30
CA ARG A 102 10.55 -21.12 -14.83
C ARG A 102 10.94 -22.59 -14.71
N GLU A 103 10.74 -23.18 -13.54
CA GLU A 103 11.04 -24.61 -13.31
C GLU A 103 10.22 -25.51 -14.23
N THR A 104 8.92 -25.23 -14.39
CA THR A 104 8.07 -26.01 -15.30
C THR A 104 8.44 -25.81 -16.77
N ALA A 105 8.87 -24.61 -17.17
CA ALA A 105 9.39 -24.36 -18.52
C ALA A 105 10.72 -25.08 -18.77
N GLU A 106 11.63 -25.07 -17.80
CA GLU A 106 12.91 -25.78 -17.87
C GLU A 106 12.69 -27.30 -17.95
N GLN A 107 11.78 -27.86 -17.15
CA GLN A 107 11.38 -29.27 -17.21
C GLN A 107 10.79 -29.63 -18.58
N LYS A 108 9.89 -28.80 -19.12
CA LYS A 108 9.31 -29.02 -20.46
C LYS A 108 10.38 -28.97 -21.55
N ALA A 109 11.28 -27.98 -21.50
CA ALA A 109 12.37 -27.85 -22.46
C ALA A 109 13.32 -29.06 -22.40
N TRP A 110 13.63 -29.54 -21.19
CA TRP A 110 14.45 -30.75 -20.99
C TRP A 110 13.77 -31.99 -21.58
N LEU A 111 12.48 -32.21 -21.28
CA LEU A 111 11.71 -33.32 -21.85
C LEU A 111 11.64 -33.26 -23.38
N GLN A 112 11.43 -32.06 -23.94
CA GLN A 112 11.43 -31.85 -25.40
C GLN A 112 12.79 -32.13 -26.02
N ALA A 113 13.88 -31.67 -25.40
CA ALA A 113 15.23 -31.94 -25.89
C ALA A 113 15.53 -33.46 -25.88
N ALA A 114 15.20 -34.15 -24.79
CA ALA A 114 15.36 -35.60 -24.69
C ALA A 114 14.51 -36.35 -25.73
N ALA A 115 13.27 -35.91 -25.97
CA ALA A 115 12.41 -36.50 -27.00
C ALA A 115 12.97 -36.29 -28.41
N ASN A 116 13.44 -35.08 -28.72
CA ASN A 116 14.07 -34.77 -30.00
C ASN A 116 15.34 -35.60 -30.22
N GLU A 117 16.17 -35.76 -29.20
CA GLU A 117 17.39 -36.59 -29.27
C GLU A 117 17.06 -38.07 -29.53
N ALA A 118 16.06 -38.61 -28.81
CA ALA A 118 15.59 -39.97 -29.04
C ALA A 118 15.01 -40.16 -30.45
N GLU A 119 14.27 -39.18 -30.97
CA GLU A 119 13.74 -39.21 -32.33
C GLU A 119 14.87 -39.19 -33.36
N LEU A 120 15.88 -38.32 -33.20
CA LEU A 120 17.05 -38.27 -34.07
C LEU A 120 17.82 -39.59 -34.05
N ALA A 121 18.03 -40.19 -32.87
CA ALA A 121 18.68 -41.50 -32.74
C ALA A 121 17.88 -42.61 -33.43
N HIS A 122 16.55 -42.62 -33.27
CA HIS A 122 15.67 -43.55 -33.98
C HIS A 122 15.79 -43.38 -35.50
N LEU A 123 15.74 -42.14 -35.99
CA LEU A 123 15.87 -41.84 -37.43
C LEU A 123 17.24 -42.27 -37.98
N GLN A 124 18.32 -42.06 -37.23
CA GLN A 124 19.67 -42.54 -37.58
C GLN A 124 19.71 -44.07 -37.68
N ALA A 125 19.21 -44.79 -36.68
CA ALA A 125 19.14 -46.25 -36.70
C ALA A 125 18.29 -46.78 -37.89
N THR A 126 17.19 -46.10 -38.20
CA THR A 126 16.31 -46.46 -39.33
C THR A 126 17.03 -46.26 -40.67
N ARG A 127 17.77 -45.14 -40.80
CA ARG A 127 18.59 -44.83 -41.98
C ARG A 127 19.66 -45.90 -42.20
N GLU A 128 20.38 -46.28 -41.14
CA GLU A 128 21.41 -47.33 -41.19
C GLU A 128 20.83 -48.69 -41.60
N ARG A 129 19.70 -49.08 -41.00
CA ARG A 129 19.02 -50.36 -41.30
C ARG A 129 18.55 -50.46 -42.76
N LEU A 130 18.11 -49.36 -43.34
CA LEU A 130 17.59 -49.31 -44.72
C LEU A 130 18.67 -48.95 -45.75
N GLY A 131 19.89 -48.58 -45.32
CA GLY A 131 20.97 -48.17 -46.21
C GLY A 131 20.67 -46.89 -47.01
N LEU A 132 19.75 -46.05 -46.53
CA LEU A 132 19.28 -44.87 -47.25
C LEU A 132 20.30 -43.72 -47.16
N GLN A 133 20.42 -42.95 -48.25
CA GLN A 133 21.15 -41.69 -48.20
C GLN A 133 20.31 -40.61 -47.47
N GLY A 134 20.99 -39.61 -46.90
CA GLY A 134 20.32 -38.56 -46.12
C GLY A 134 19.27 -37.77 -46.93
N ALA A 135 19.50 -37.61 -48.24
CA ALA A 135 18.57 -36.93 -49.14
C ALA A 135 17.25 -37.71 -49.33
N ASP A 136 17.34 -39.02 -49.50
CA ASP A 136 16.16 -39.88 -49.70
C ASP A 136 15.30 -39.94 -48.45
N MET A 137 15.94 -40.02 -47.27
CA MET A 137 15.22 -40.03 -46.00
C MET A 137 14.52 -38.68 -45.70
N ALA A 138 15.15 -37.56 -46.06
CA ALA A 138 14.51 -36.25 -45.96
C ALA A 138 13.26 -36.15 -46.86
N GLN A 139 13.32 -36.68 -48.09
CA GLN A 139 12.16 -36.72 -48.98
C GLN A 139 11.00 -37.55 -48.41
N ILE A 140 11.30 -38.71 -47.81
CA ILE A 140 10.29 -39.57 -47.16
C ILE A 140 9.66 -38.87 -45.96
N LEU A 141 10.45 -38.21 -45.11
CA LEU A 141 9.93 -37.46 -43.95
C LEU A 141 9.06 -36.28 -44.38
N VAL A 142 9.49 -35.52 -45.39
CA VAL A 142 8.72 -34.43 -45.96
C VAL A 142 7.39 -34.95 -46.52
N ALA A 143 7.43 -36.03 -47.32
CA ALA A 143 6.21 -36.68 -47.83
C ALA A 143 5.28 -37.18 -46.70
N ARG A 144 5.84 -37.67 -45.59
CA ARG A 144 5.07 -38.08 -44.40
C ARG A 144 4.39 -36.90 -43.70
N THR A 145 5.09 -35.77 -43.56
CA THR A 145 4.56 -34.56 -42.90
C THR A 145 3.56 -33.78 -43.76
N GLN A 146 3.78 -33.74 -45.08
CA GLN A 146 2.90 -33.04 -46.03
C GLN A 146 1.60 -33.82 -46.32
N GLY A 147 1.52 -35.09 -45.92
CA GLY A 147 0.35 -35.95 -46.13
C GLY A 147 0.20 -36.42 -47.57
N ALA A 148 -0.91 -37.10 -47.87
CA ALA A 148 -1.15 -37.59 -49.23
C ALA A 148 -1.25 -36.40 -50.21
N PRO A 149 -0.54 -36.44 -51.35
CA PRO A 149 -0.58 -35.34 -52.32
C PRO A 149 -2.00 -35.21 -52.87
N ALA A 150 -2.52 -33.98 -52.92
CA ALA A 150 -3.87 -33.70 -53.40
C ALA A 150 -4.09 -34.05 -54.88
N LYS A 151 -3.03 -34.27 -55.66
CA LYS A 151 -3.07 -34.78 -57.04
C LYS A 151 -1.89 -35.71 -57.30
N LEU A 152 -2.19 -36.93 -57.75
CA LEU A 152 -1.21 -37.90 -58.22
C LEU A 152 -1.26 -37.93 -59.76
N ILE A 153 -0.18 -37.51 -60.43
CA ILE A 153 -0.08 -37.58 -61.90
C ILE A 153 0.85 -38.74 -62.25
N GLN A 154 0.29 -39.82 -62.80
CA GLN A 154 1.09 -40.92 -63.36
C GLN A 154 1.44 -40.60 -64.82
N ILE A 155 2.74 -40.52 -65.12
CA ILE A 155 3.25 -40.38 -66.49
C ILE A 155 3.78 -41.74 -66.95
N THR A 156 2.99 -42.47 -67.74
CA THR A 156 3.41 -43.72 -68.39
C THR A 156 4.13 -43.40 -69.69
N ARG A 157 5.40 -43.79 -69.81
CA ARG A 157 6.15 -43.69 -71.08
C ARG A 157 5.70 -44.79 -72.03
N GLY A 158 4.78 -44.47 -72.93
CA GLY A 158 4.55 -45.22 -74.17
C GLY A 158 5.66 -44.94 -75.18
N VAL A 159 5.95 -45.94 -76.03
CA VAL A 159 6.84 -45.90 -77.21
C VAL A 159 6.71 -44.59 -77.98
N PRO A 160 7.79 -44.02 -78.56
CA PRO A 160 7.84 -42.65 -79.05
C PRO A 160 7.09 -42.47 -80.38
N ASP A 161 5.76 -42.49 -80.37
CA ASP A 161 4.95 -41.74 -81.34
C ASP A 161 3.44 -41.59 -81.02
N SER A 162 3.01 -41.69 -79.76
CA SER A 162 1.61 -41.41 -79.43
C SER A 162 1.45 -40.64 -78.11
N ALA A 163 0.51 -39.70 -78.15
CA ALA A 163 0.24 -38.68 -77.15
C ALA A 163 0.28 -39.21 -75.70
N VAL A 164 0.88 -38.41 -74.82
CA VAL A 164 0.88 -38.62 -73.37
C VAL A 164 -0.56 -38.72 -72.88
N GLN A 165 -1.02 -39.93 -72.59
CA GLN A 165 -2.31 -40.15 -71.94
C GLN A 165 -2.13 -39.89 -70.44
N ILE A 166 -2.70 -38.78 -69.98
CA ILE A 166 -2.81 -38.46 -68.57
C ILE A 166 -4.11 -39.12 -68.08
N ASN A 167 -4.01 -40.21 -67.34
CA ASN A 167 -5.14 -40.78 -66.64
C ASN A 167 -5.21 -40.18 -65.23
N GLU A 168 -6.22 -39.34 -64.99
CA GLU A 168 -6.57 -38.83 -63.68
C GLU A 168 -7.39 -39.89 -62.92
N THR A 169 -6.89 -40.37 -61.79
CA THR A 169 -7.70 -41.10 -60.80
C THR A 169 -7.95 -40.18 -59.61
N ALA A 170 -9.22 -39.90 -59.34
CA ALA A 170 -9.73 -39.15 -58.20
C ALA A 170 -9.60 -39.91 -56.89
#